data_AF-A0A7X8XEK7-F1
#
_entry.id   AF-A0A7X8XEK7-F1
#
_cell.length_a   1.000
_cell.length_b   1.000
_cell.length_c   1.000
_cell.angle_alpha   90.00
_cell.angle_beta   90.00
_cell.angle_gamma   90.00
#
_symmetry.space_group_name_H-M   'P 1'
#
loop_
_entity.id
_entity.type
_entity.pdbx_description
1 polymer ?
#
loop_
_entity_poly.entity_id
_entity_poly.type
_entity_poly.pdbx_seq_one_letter_code
_entity_poly.pdbx_strand_id
1 'polypeptide(L)'
;ARCFIKNRNAPRGIWFGSYWRAENFNRFIPWQSLFNGMNGVYWWVGIASRNSSIGALAPDFEPLPYFSQALEEINEIKRGIGKLLMNSAREHDKIAIYHAPYSVHAATIDAKAQLPPEKFPEESVITDCLSAPDTPTQFGSSYPLYRSQQALMTVLEDIGLQYEFVAHEQVKSGVLKEGKYKVLILPYAKALSQKESEEIKAFVQHGGMVIADRVPGVMDEHCKSLPCSSLQEMFSDAARLKVNKYGQGKAVCLHDFLDDYVFSLRMKGQEAEKREKIREILELAGVKPKLRILDSNSRDLGSTEVVFFKNGEMEYACLLKDYLTEDNSEKEATVVFPREAHIYDVRGNKYHGLCKQAPVKLSGGQAKVFALSPYEVTGLELSLDKETYCRGDAVSYKLDILADSKALSAHTVRIELVNPENKTVRHYSKNLLAENGSCSATLQLSLNEQQGKWRLRARELISGKTAEKTFSIE
;
A
#
# COMPACT_ATOMS: atom_id res chain seq x y z
N ALA A 1 5.91 -1.68 4.29
CA ALA A 1 6.92 -2.12 3.31
C ALA A 1 6.55 -1.67 1.89
N ARG A 2 7.52 -1.42 1.00
CA ARG A 2 7.27 -0.92 -0.38
C ARG A 2 7.93 -1.84 -1.41
N CYS A 3 7.31 -1.99 -2.58
CA CYS A 3 7.86 -2.80 -3.67
C CYS A 3 8.61 -1.94 -4.70
N PHE A 4 9.89 -2.21 -4.88
CA PHE A 4 10.74 -1.52 -5.88
C PHE A 4 10.80 -2.27 -7.23
N ILE A 5 10.30 -3.52 -7.27
CA ILE A 5 10.37 -4.38 -8.44
C ILE A 5 9.21 -4.05 -9.39
N LYS A 6 9.56 -3.47 -10.54
CA LYS A 6 8.59 -3.09 -11.59
C LYS A 6 8.08 -4.29 -12.40
N ASN A 7 8.85 -5.38 -12.50
CA ASN A 7 8.44 -6.58 -13.22
C ASN A 7 7.23 -7.23 -12.52
N ARG A 8 6.07 -7.21 -13.18
CA ARG A 8 4.82 -7.74 -12.63
C ARG A 8 4.82 -9.25 -12.40
N ASN A 9 5.66 -9.97 -13.15
CA ASN A 9 5.76 -11.43 -13.10
C ASN A 9 6.77 -11.90 -12.04
N ALA A 10 7.56 -10.99 -11.47
CA ALA A 10 8.49 -11.35 -10.41
C ALA A 10 7.73 -11.66 -9.11
N PRO A 11 8.22 -12.62 -8.28
CA PRO A 11 7.74 -12.79 -6.93
C PRO A 11 8.07 -11.54 -6.12
N ARG A 12 7.04 -10.91 -5.56
CA ARG A 12 7.12 -9.66 -4.80
C ARG A 12 6.27 -9.84 -3.57
N GLY A 13 6.89 -9.78 -2.41
CA GLY A 13 6.18 -9.97 -1.14
C GLY A 13 7.07 -9.66 0.03
N ILE A 14 6.49 -9.72 1.22
CA ILE A 14 7.21 -9.47 2.47
C ILE A 14 7.19 -10.70 3.34
N TRP A 15 8.28 -10.90 4.08
CA TRP A 15 8.30 -11.80 5.22
C TRP A 15 7.69 -11.09 6.43
N PHE A 16 6.75 -11.75 7.09
CA PHE A 16 6.14 -11.28 8.33
C PHE A 16 5.78 -12.48 9.22
N GLY A 17 5.28 -12.19 10.42
CA GLY A 17 4.83 -13.20 11.37
C GLY A 17 5.53 -13.03 12.70
N SER A 18 6.25 -14.06 13.13
CA SER A 18 6.51 -14.39 14.53
C SER A 18 7.17 -13.36 15.44
N TYR A 19 7.73 -12.29 14.87
CA TYR A 19 8.34 -11.17 15.59
C TYR A 19 7.31 -10.25 16.25
N TRP A 20 6.07 -10.25 15.76
CA TRP A 20 5.02 -9.42 16.32
C TRP A 20 3.65 -10.10 16.22
N ARG A 21 2.91 -10.11 17.34
CA ARG A 21 1.78 -11.04 17.55
C ARG A 21 0.44 -10.36 17.73
N ALA A 22 0.39 -9.03 17.68
CA ALA A 22 -0.86 -8.29 17.81
C ALA A 22 -1.77 -8.58 16.60
N GLU A 23 -3.07 -8.75 16.84
CA GLU A 23 -4.01 -9.15 15.80
C GLU A 23 -4.11 -8.11 14.67
N ASN A 24 -4.15 -6.82 15.04
CA ASN A 24 -4.15 -5.71 14.09
C ASN A 24 -2.96 -5.77 13.12
N PHE A 25 -1.76 -6.15 13.58
CA PHE A 25 -0.61 -6.38 12.71
C PHE A 25 -0.82 -7.55 11.74
N ASN A 26 -1.25 -8.71 12.27
CA ASN A 26 -1.43 -9.92 11.49
C ASN A 26 -2.45 -9.72 10.36
N ARG A 27 -3.48 -8.92 10.63
CA ARG A 27 -4.50 -8.54 9.65
C ARG A 27 -4.02 -7.48 8.65
N PHE A 28 -3.22 -6.53 9.10
CA PHE A 28 -2.75 -5.41 8.27
C PHE A 28 -1.79 -5.84 7.15
N ILE A 29 -0.81 -6.69 7.47
CA ILE A 29 0.30 -6.97 6.55
C ILE A 29 -0.10 -7.58 5.20
N PRO A 30 -1.03 -8.55 5.13
CA PRO A 30 -1.57 -9.04 3.86
C PRO A 30 -2.07 -7.93 2.94
N TRP A 31 -2.84 -6.97 3.50
CA TRP A 31 -3.38 -5.85 2.76
C TRP A 31 -2.33 -4.81 2.41
N GLN A 32 -1.44 -4.45 3.35
CA GLN A 32 -0.34 -3.53 3.07
C GLN A 32 0.46 -4.04 1.87
N SER A 33 0.78 -5.33 1.83
CA SER A 33 1.55 -5.94 0.75
C SER A 33 0.83 -5.78 -0.61
N LEU A 34 -0.45 -6.12 -0.68
CA LEU A 34 -1.25 -5.98 -1.90
C LEU A 34 -1.36 -4.52 -2.36
N PHE A 35 -1.69 -3.60 -1.45
CA PHE A 35 -1.83 -2.17 -1.75
C PHE A 35 -0.48 -1.54 -2.18
N ASN A 36 0.63 -2.19 -1.84
CA ASN A 36 1.98 -1.82 -2.23
C ASN A 36 2.51 -2.49 -3.49
N GLY A 37 1.63 -3.08 -4.29
CA GLY A 37 1.96 -3.65 -5.60
C GLY A 37 2.67 -5.01 -5.54
N MET A 38 2.62 -5.67 -4.39
CA MET A 38 3.15 -7.02 -4.21
C MET A 38 2.12 -8.08 -4.60
N ASN A 39 2.60 -9.28 -4.92
CA ASN A 39 1.77 -10.43 -5.34
C ASN A 39 1.88 -11.63 -4.37
N GLY A 40 2.53 -11.46 -3.23
CA GLY A 40 2.64 -12.47 -2.20
C GLY A 40 2.92 -11.90 -0.80
N VAL A 41 2.71 -12.75 0.20
CA VAL A 41 3.17 -12.57 1.58
C VAL A 41 3.73 -13.90 2.07
N TYR A 42 4.78 -13.84 2.89
CA TYR A 42 5.54 -15.00 3.30
C TYR A 42 5.60 -15.03 4.84
N TRP A 43 5.23 -16.17 5.42
CA TRP A 43 5.21 -16.31 6.87
C TRP A 43 6.53 -16.88 7.40
N TRP A 44 7.14 -16.19 8.36
CA TRP A 44 8.31 -16.65 9.10
C TRP A 44 7.90 -16.94 10.56
N VAL A 45 8.10 -18.12 11.15
CA VAL A 45 8.64 -19.43 10.69
C VAL A 45 7.48 -20.39 10.38
N GLY A 46 7.67 -21.44 9.55
CA GLY A 46 6.59 -22.38 9.18
C GLY A 46 6.00 -23.18 10.35
N ILE A 47 6.81 -23.97 11.06
CA ILE A 47 6.36 -24.85 12.15
C ILE A 47 7.07 -24.45 13.45
N ALA A 48 6.32 -24.39 14.54
CA ALA A 48 6.86 -24.13 15.87
C ALA A 48 7.76 -25.29 16.31
N SER A 49 9.01 -25.00 16.68
CA SER A 49 9.89 -26.02 17.28
C SER A 49 9.45 -26.32 18.72
N ARG A 50 9.82 -27.48 19.28
CA ARG A 50 9.50 -27.87 20.68
C ARG A 50 9.80 -26.77 21.72
N ASN A 51 10.81 -25.92 21.48
CA ASN A 51 11.24 -24.87 22.39
C ASN A 51 10.97 -23.45 21.85
N SER A 52 10.15 -23.29 20.80
CA SER A 52 9.92 -21.98 20.18
C SER A 52 8.47 -21.79 19.72
N SER A 53 7.84 -20.73 20.21
CA SER A 53 6.45 -20.34 19.91
C SER A 53 6.31 -19.47 18.66
N ILE A 54 7.25 -19.55 17.72
CA ILE A 54 7.39 -18.63 16.56
C ILE A 54 6.89 -19.22 15.22
N GLY A 55 6.14 -20.32 15.23
CA GLY A 55 5.66 -20.99 14.02
C GLY A 55 4.33 -20.47 13.48
N ALA A 56 4.02 -20.68 12.20
CA ALA A 56 2.66 -20.54 11.68
C ALA A 56 1.76 -21.69 12.18
N LEU A 57 2.35 -22.88 12.27
CA LEU A 57 1.68 -24.11 12.68
C LEU A 57 2.26 -24.63 14.00
N ALA A 58 1.40 -25.22 14.83
CA ALA A 58 1.81 -26.05 15.95
C ALA A 58 2.39 -27.40 15.48
N PRO A 59 3.07 -28.18 16.35
CA PRO A 59 3.65 -29.48 15.97
C PRO A 59 2.65 -30.53 15.45
N ASP A 60 1.36 -30.34 15.71
CA ASP A 60 0.24 -31.14 15.20
C ASP A 60 -0.35 -30.62 13.87
N PHE A 61 0.29 -29.60 13.28
CA PHE A 61 -0.11 -28.89 12.06
C PHE A 61 -1.35 -28.00 12.19
N GLU A 62 -1.87 -27.77 13.40
CA GLU A 62 -2.92 -26.77 13.58
C GLU A 62 -2.36 -25.34 13.41
N PRO A 63 -3.06 -24.45 12.67
CA PRO A 63 -2.68 -23.04 12.58
C PRO A 63 -2.70 -22.35 13.94
N LEU A 64 -1.60 -21.69 14.31
CA LEU A 64 -1.54 -20.88 15.53
C LEU A 64 -2.40 -19.61 15.39
N PRO A 65 -2.96 -19.06 16.49
CA PRO A 65 -4.00 -18.02 16.42
C PRO A 65 -3.64 -16.81 15.55
N TYR A 66 -2.41 -16.32 15.66
CA TYR A 66 -1.93 -15.17 14.87
C TYR A 66 -1.78 -15.49 13.37
N PHE A 67 -1.47 -16.74 13.02
CA PHE A 67 -1.45 -17.18 11.62
C PHE A 67 -2.88 -17.37 11.10
N SER A 68 -3.79 -17.88 11.93
CA SER A 68 -5.22 -17.97 11.61
C SER A 68 -5.82 -16.60 11.28
N GLN A 69 -5.51 -15.57 12.08
CA GLN A 69 -5.92 -14.18 11.80
C GLN A 69 -5.41 -13.68 10.44
N ALA A 70 -4.13 -13.90 10.13
CA ALA A 70 -3.57 -13.52 8.84
C ALA A 70 -4.18 -14.34 7.68
N LEU A 71 -4.47 -15.63 7.90
CA LEU A 71 -5.09 -16.52 6.93
C LEU A 71 -6.49 -16.05 6.53
N GLU A 72 -7.28 -15.46 7.43
CA GLU A 72 -8.58 -14.87 7.09
C GLU A 72 -8.43 -13.81 6.00
N GLU A 73 -7.54 -12.83 6.21
CA GLU A 73 -7.29 -11.75 5.24
C GLU A 73 -6.66 -12.28 3.94
N ILE A 74 -5.69 -13.19 4.04
CA ILE A 74 -5.05 -13.81 2.86
C ILE A 74 -6.08 -14.57 2.02
N ASN A 75 -6.99 -15.31 2.67
CA ASN A 75 -8.03 -16.06 1.97
C ASN A 75 -9.06 -15.13 1.32
N GLU A 76 -9.44 -14.03 1.96
CA GLU A 76 -10.30 -13.01 1.36
C GLU A 76 -9.64 -12.39 0.11
N ILE A 77 -8.37 -11.99 0.21
CA ILE A 77 -7.59 -11.49 -0.92
C ILE A 77 -7.58 -12.52 -2.06
N LYS A 78 -7.30 -13.80 -1.75
CA LYS A 78 -7.26 -14.90 -2.73
C LYS A 78 -8.62 -15.26 -3.33
N ARG A 79 -9.74 -14.85 -2.72
CA ARG A 79 -11.10 -15.07 -3.26
C ARG A 79 -11.50 -14.10 -4.37
N GLY A 80 -10.65 -13.12 -4.71
CA GLY A 80 -10.80 -12.36 -5.96
C GLY A 80 -10.21 -10.97 -5.92
N ILE A 81 -10.19 -10.30 -4.76
CA ILE A 81 -9.68 -8.92 -4.63
C ILE A 81 -8.22 -8.82 -5.05
N GLY A 82 -7.39 -9.84 -4.73
CA GLY A 82 -6.02 -9.90 -5.22
C GLY A 82 -5.95 -9.92 -6.75
N LYS A 83 -6.80 -10.71 -7.42
CA LYS A 83 -6.84 -10.74 -8.90
C LYS A 83 -7.31 -9.40 -9.47
N LEU A 84 -8.31 -8.76 -8.85
CA LEU A 84 -8.81 -7.45 -9.23
C LEU A 84 -7.70 -6.39 -9.21
N LEU A 85 -7.02 -6.22 -8.07
CA LEU A 85 -6.00 -5.18 -7.90
C LEU A 85 -4.71 -5.49 -8.66
N MET A 86 -4.27 -6.75 -8.73
CA MET A 86 -3.05 -7.13 -9.48
C MET A 86 -3.20 -6.95 -11.01
N ASN A 87 -4.43 -6.95 -11.53
CA ASN A 87 -4.71 -6.62 -12.93
C ASN A 87 -5.04 -5.14 -13.15
N SER A 88 -4.90 -4.31 -12.11
CA SER A 88 -5.10 -2.86 -12.18
C SER A 88 -3.75 -2.13 -12.17
N ALA A 89 -3.70 -0.93 -12.72
CA ALA A 89 -2.54 -0.04 -12.60
C ALA A 89 -2.63 0.73 -11.28
N ARG A 90 -1.63 0.56 -10.41
CA ARG A 90 -1.50 1.42 -9.22
C ARG A 90 -1.16 2.84 -9.65
N GLU A 91 -1.89 3.82 -9.14
CA GLU A 91 -1.67 5.22 -9.49
C GLU A 91 -0.51 5.83 -8.69
N HIS A 92 0.05 6.92 -9.23
CA HIS A 92 1.16 7.65 -8.63
C HIS A 92 0.80 9.13 -8.47
N ASP A 93 1.15 9.75 -7.33
CA ASP A 93 0.82 11.15 -7.05
C ASP A 93 1.95 12.12 -7.44
N LYS A 94 2.86 11.66 -8.30
CA LYS A 94 3.99 12.45 -8.83
C LYS A 94 4.96 12.93 -7.73
N ILE A 95 5.11 12.16 -6.66
CA ILE A 95 6.07 12.39 -5.58
C ILE A 95 7.20 11.35 -5.68
N ALA A 96 8.43 11.83 -5.65
CA ALA A 96 9.62 11.00 -5.53
C ALA A 96 10.27 11.17 -4.14
N ILE A 97 10.74 10.08 -3.55
CA ILE A 97 11.62 10.10 -2.37
C ILE A 97 13.00 9.64 -2.80
N TYR A 98 14.00 10.51 -2.61
CA TYR A 98 15.38 10.21 -2.93
C TYR A 98 15.98 9.18 -1.96
N HIS A 99 16.76 8.24 -2.50
CA HIS A 99 17.50 7.27 -1.71
C HIS A 99 18.91 7.04 -2.27
N ALA A 100 19.91 7.05 -1.38
CA ALA A 100 21.28 6.69 -1.70
C ALA A 100 22.00 5.99 -0.54
N PRO A 101 22.87 5.01 -0.81
CA PRO A 101 23.68 4.36 0.22
C PRO A 101 24.56 5.35 1.02
N TYR A 102 25.14 6.36 0.38
CA TYR A 102 25.95 7.37 1.07
C TYR A 102 25.13 8.31 1.97
N SER A 103 23.81 8.41 1.81
CA SER A 103 22.97 9.09 2.82
C SER A 103 22.99 8.31 4.15
N VAL A 104 23.06 6.98 4.10
CA VAL A 104 23.20 6.14 5.30
C VAL A 104 24.55 6.39 5.96
N HIS A 105 25.63 6.43 5.16
CA HIS A 105 26.98 6.70 5.68
C HIS A 105 27.11 8.11 6.27
N ALA A 106 26.56 9.12 5.60
CA ALA A 106 26.53 10.49 6.11
C ALA A 106 25.76 10.58 7.44
N ALA A 107 24.63 9.88 7.57
CA ALA A 107 23.88 9.80 8.83
C ALA A 107 24.69 9.12 9.93
N THR A 108 25.40 8.03 9.62
CA THR A 108 26.31 7.36 10.56
C THR A 108 27.42 8.27 11.07
N ILE A 109 28.06 9.04 10.18
CA ILE A 109 29.13 9.98 10.55
C ILE A 109 28.58 11.07 11.47
N ASP A 110 27.44 11.66 11.10
CA ASP A 110 26.83 12.75 11.86
C ASP A 110 26.35 12.30 13.25
N ALA A 111 25.73 11.12 13.35
CA ALA A 111 25.30 10.54 14.62
C ALA A 111 26.49 10.25 15.55
N LYS A 112 27.61 9.76 14.99
CA LYS A 112 28.85 9.53 15.77
C LYS A 112 29.51 10.84 16.19
N ALA A 113 29.48 11.88 15.36
CA ALA A 113 30.02 13.20 15.71
C ALA A 113 29.24 13.87 16.87
N GLN A 114 27.98 13.48 17.08
CA GLN A 114 27.15 13.96 18.19
C GLN A 114 27.33 13.14 19.49
N LEU A 115 28.01 11.99 19.44
CA LEU A 115 28.35 11.20 20.62
C LEU A 115 29.69 11.70 21.21
N PRO A 116 29.80 11.90 22.53
CA PRO A 116 31.07 12.27 23.15
C PRO A 116 32.13 11.18 22.88
N PRO A 117 33.39 11.56 22.56
CA PRO A 117 34.41 10.63 22.06
C PRO A 117 34.82 9.51 23.03
N GLU A 118 34.42 9.56 24.30
CA GLU A 118 34.89 8.65 25.35
C GLU A 118 33.85 7.64 25.85
N LYS A 119 32.60 7.65 25.35
CA LYS A 119 31.59 6.67 25.76
C LYS A 119 31.02 5.94 24.55
N PHE A 120 31.67 4.83 24.19
CA PHE A 120 30.90 3.72 23.63
C PHE A 120 29.85 3.33 24.69
N PRO A 121 28.55 3.32 24.36
CA PRO A 121 27.56 2.87 25.33
C PRO A 121 27.90 1.42 25.71
N GLU A 122 27.93 1.15 27.01
CA GLU A 122 28.21 -0.19 27.55
C GLU A 122 27.25 -1.22 26.95
N GLU A 123 27.67 -2.50 26.92
CA GLU A 123 26.88 -3.64 26.43
C GLU A 123 25.44 -3.66 26.97
N SER A 124 25.18 -3.09 28.15
CA SER A 124 23.85 -2.93 28.73
C SER A 124 22.86 -2.13 27.87
N VAL A 125 23.32 -1.15 27.08
CA VAL A 125 22.48 -0.36 26.14
C VAL A 125 22.17 -1.16 24.86
N ILE A 126 22.98 -2.16 24.53
CA ILE A 126 22.72 -3.11 23.44
C ILE A 126 21.68 -4.15 23.91
N THR A 127 21.69 -4.54 25.18
CA THR A 127 20.73 -5.48 25.77
C THR A 127 19.29 -4.94 25.80
N ASP A 128 19.10 -3.62 25.82
CA ASP A 128 17.79 -2.94 25.76
C ASP A 128 17.16 -2.89 24.35
N CYS A 129 17.75 -3.58 23.36
CA CYS A 129 17.18 -3.72 22.03
C CYS A 129 15.94 -4.62 21.97
N LEU A 130 15.49 -5.22 23.08
CA LEU A 130 14.27 -6.06 23.11
C LEU A 130 13.18 -5.51 24.06
N SER A 131 13.52 -4.53 24.89
CA SER A 131 12.68 -3.99 25.96
C SER A 131 12.09 -2.61 25.63
N ALA A 132 12.72 -1.84 24.74
CA ALA A 132 12.23 -0.54 24.28
C ALA A 132 12.28 -0.47 22.75
N PRO A 133 11.15 -0.27 22.05
CA PRO A 133 11.11 -0.16 20.58
C PRO A 133 11.82 1.09 20.01
N ASP A 134 12.39 1.93 20.87
CA ASP A 134 12.93 3.26 20.53
C ASP A 134 14.38 3.52 20.96
N THR A 135 15.14 2.51 21.41
CA THR A 135 16.56 2.75 21.69
C THR A 135 17.36 2.97 20.38
N PRO A 136 18.25 3.99 20.32
CA PRO A 136 19.12 4.26 19.16
C PRO A 136 19.96 3.05 18.70
N THR A 137 20.04 2.00 19.51
CA THR A 137 20.87 0.81 19.30
C THR A 137 20.25 -0.24 18.39
N GLN A 138 18.91 -0.33 18.23
CA GLN A 138 18.30 -1.31 17.30
C GLN A 138 18.61 -1.03 15.82
N PHE A 139 18.70 0.25 15.42
CA PHE A 139 19.02 0.67 14.04
C PHE A 139 20.47 1.17 13.88
N GLY A 140 21.27 1.09 14.95
CA GLY A 140 22.63 1.61 15.00
C GLY A 140 22.74 3.09 14.63
N SER A 141 23.95 3.49 14.23
CA SER A 141 24.34 4.88 13.90
C SER A 141 23.53 5.57 12.77
N SER A 142 22.68 4.87 12.02
CA SER A 142 21.84 5.45 10.95
C SER A 142 20.45 5.91 11.42
N TYR A 143 20.18 5.87 12.73
CA TYR A 143 18.90 6.23 13.34
C TYR A 143 18.27 7.56 12.86
N PRO A 144 19.03 8.66 12.66
CA PRO A 144 18.45 9.92 12.17
C PRO A 144 17.83 9.82 10.77
N LEU A 145 18.49 9.10 9.84
CA LEU A 145 17.96 8.87 8.50
C LEU A 145 16.69 8.03 8.54
N TYR A 146 16.67 6.98 9.38
CA TYR A 146 15.48 6.13 9.54
C TYR A 146 14.28 6.94 10.03
N ARG A 147 14.44 7.75 11.09
CA ARG A 147 13.36 8.61 11.60
C ARG A 147 12.86 9.60 10.55
N SER A 148 13.77 10.22 9.81
CA SER A 148 13.45 11.14 8.71
C SER A 148 12.60 10.47 7.64
N GLN A 149 13.07 9.32 7.13
CA GLN A 149 12.35 8.56 6.10
C GLN A 149 10.97 8.12 6.59
N GLN A 150 10.88 7.54 7.79
CA GLN A 150 9.59 7.13 8.36
C GLN A 150 8.64 8.32 8.48
N ALA A 151 9.07 9.45 9.04
CA ALA A 151 8.20 10.61 9.22
C ALA A 151 7.68 11.18 7.89
N LEU A 152 8.55 11.29 6.88
CA LEU A 152 8.16 11.76 5.55
C LEU A 152 7.25 10.78 4.82
N MET A 153 7.51 9.48 4.91
CA MET A 153 6.64 8.44 4.35
C MET A 153 5.26 8.47 5.00
N THR A 154 5.21 8.46 6.33
CA THR A 154 3.97 8.38 7.11
C THR A 154 3.11 9.63 6.95
N VAL A 155 3.70 10.84 6.93
CA VAL A 155 2.90 12.06 6.74
C VAL A 155 2.26 12.11 5.35
N LEU A 156 2.92 11.62 4.31
CA LEU A 156 2.34 11.53 2.96
C LEU A 156 1.18 10.54 2.93
N GLU A 157 1.36 9.37 3.55
CA GLU A 157 0.33 8.35 3.65
C GLU A 157 -0.90 8.87 4.42
N ASP A 158 -0.68 9.57 5.54
CA ASP A 158 -1.76 10.16 6.34
C ASP A 158 -2.49 11.30 5.61
N ILE A 159 -1.83 11.98 4.67
CA ILE A 159 -2.48 12.96 3.78
C ILE A 159 -3.33 12.25 2.72
N GLY A 160 -3.03 10.97 2.41
CA GLY A 160 -3.66 10.21 1.35
C GLY A 160 -2.92 10.29 0.01
N LEU A 161 -1.60 10.46 0.07
CA LEU A 161 -0.71 10.56 -1.09
C LEU A 161 0.27 9.38 -1.14
N GLN A 162 0.66 9.03 -2.35
CA GLN A 162 1.58 7.94 -2.67
C GLN A 162 2.81 8.45 -3.41
N TYR A 163 3.94 7.80 -3.12
CA TYR A 163 5.25 8.19 -3.60
C TYR A 163 5.99 6.98 -4.20
N GLU A 164 7.01 7.27 -4.99
CA GLU A 164 7.99 6.29 -5.44
C GLU A 164 9.36 6.65 -4.92
N PHE A 165 10.18 5.65 -4.61
CA PHE A 165 11.58 5.88 -4.37
C PHE A 165 12.36 6.02 -5.68
N VAL A 166 13.30 6.95 -5.71
CA VAL A 166 14.26 7.12 -6.79
C VAL A 166 15.67 6.94 -6.24
N ALA A 167 16.38 5.96 -6.78
CA ALA A 167 17.78 5.72 -6.41
C ALA A 167 18.69 6.77 -7.04
N HIS A 168 19.84 7.02 -6.42
CA HIS A 168 20.80 7.99 -6.92
C HIS A 168 21.25 7.75 -8.36
N GLU A 169 21.39 6.51 -8.80
CA GLU A 169 21.77 6.19 -10.18
C GLU A 169 20.70 6.68 -11.16
N GLN A 170 19.42 6.58 -10.78
CA GLN A 170 18.30 7.07 -11.59
C GLN A 170 18.26 8.59 -11.64
N VAL A 171 18.60 9.26 -10.52
CA VAL A 171 18.77 10.72 -10.51
C VAL A 171 19.93 11.11 -11.43
N LYS A 172 21.09 10.47 -11.30
CA LYS A 172 22.26 10.67 -12.18
C LYS A 172 21.95 10.39 -13.66
N SER A 173 21.00 9.50 -13.95
CA SER A 173 20.59 9.19 -15.32
C SER A 173 19.52 10.16 -15.88
N GLY A 174 19.06 11.13 -15.09
CA GLY A 174 18.12 12.15 -15.53
C GLY A 174 16.64 11.80 -15.37
N VAL A 175 16.28 10.87 -14.48
CA VAL A 175 14.85 10.47 -14.28
C VAL A 175 13.95 11.67 -13.92
N LEU A 176 14.51 12.71 -13.30
CA LEU A 176 13.77 13.92 -12.91
C LEU A 176 13.35 14.78 -14.12
N LYS A 177 13.97 14.58 -15.29
CA LYS A 177 13.68 15.31 -16.54
C LYS A 177 12.52 14.70 -17.32
N GLU A 178 12.09 13.49 -16.98
CA GLU A 178 11.04 12.76 -17.70
C GLU A 178 9.62 13.33 -17.46
N GLY A 179 9.47 14.36 -16.62
CA GLY A 179 8.18 14.99 -16.32
C GLY A 179 7.24 14.14 -15.44
N LYS A 180 7.74 13.01 -14.91
CA LYS A 180 6.97 12.09 -14.06
C LYS A 180 6.67 12.66 -12.67
N TYR A 181 7.57 13.45 -12.11
CA TYR A 181 7.49 13.94 -10.74
C TYR A 181 7.26 15.45 -10.70
N LYS A 182 6.49 15.89 -9.71
CA LYS A 182 6.27 17.30 -9.35
C LYS A 182 7.01 17.68 -8.06
N VAL A 183 7.19 16.71 -7.17
CA VAL A 183 7.86 16.89 -5.87
C VAL A 183 8.95 15.84 -5.73
N LEU A 184 10.14 16.28 -5.32
CA LEU A 184 11.24 15.44 -4.87
C LEU A 184 11.50 15.68 -3.38
N ILE A 185 11.49 14.62 -2.59
CA ILE A 185 11.73 14.67 -1.16
C ILE A 185 13.11 14.10 -0.88
N LEU A 186 13.89 14.81 -0.07
CA LEU A 186 15.29 14.53 0.24
C LEU A 186 15.44 14.17 1.74
N PRO A 187 15.03 12.96 2.16
CA PRO A 187 15.16 12.55 3.55
C PRO A 187 16.64 12.38 3.91
N TYR A 188 17.13 13.24 4.79
CA TYR A 188 18.49 13.23 5.33
C TYR A 188 19.57 13.13 4.24
N ALA A 189 19.34 13.76 3.08
CA ALA A 189 20.23 13.70 1.91
C ALA A 189 21.47 14.60 2.08
N LYS A 190 22.25 14.36 3.14
CA LYS A 190 23.45 15.15 3.47
C LYS A 190 24.57 15.00 2.46
N ALA A 191 24.70 13.82 1.84
CA ALA A 191 25.70 13.53 0.82
C ALA A 191 25.03 13.47 -0.57
N LEU A 192 25.59 14.18 -1.55
CA LEU A 192 25.16 14.19 -2.96
C LEU A 192 26.38 14.30 -3.86
N SER A 193 26.39 13.60 -5.01
CA SER A 193 27.40 13.90 -6.03
C SER A 193 27.12 15.21 -6.75
N GLN A 194 28.14 15.70 -7.45
CA GLN A 194 28.01 16.87 -8.32
C GLN A 194 26.88 16.69 -9.35
N LYS A 195 26.86 15.57 -10.07
CA LYS A 195 25.87 15.31 -11.12
C LYS A 195 24.45 15.28 -10.58
N GLU A 196 24.23 14.68 -9.40
CA GLU A 196 22.90 14.67 -8.78
C GLU A 196 22.46 16.06 -8.37
N SER A 197 23.39 16.84 -7.81
CA SER A 197 23.12 18.23 -7.43
C SER A 197 22.70 19.05 -8.65
N GLU A 198 23.36 18.87 -9.80
CA GLU A 198 22.99 19.49 -11.08
C GLU A 198 21.60 19.06 -11.58
N GLU A 199 21.28 17.76 -11.52
CA GLU A 199 19.96 17.25 -11.90
C GLU A 199 18.83 17.75 -11.00
N ILE A 200 19.07 17.83 -9.68
CA ILE A 200 18.12 18.37 -8.70
C ILE A 200 17.92 19.88 -8.93
N LYS A 201 19.00 20.65 -9.16
CA LYS A 201 18.91 22.07 -9.54
C LYS A 201 18.08 22.26 -10.79
N ALA A 202 18.35 21.49 -11.83
CA ALA A 202 17.59 21.54 -13.08
C ALA A 202 16.11 21.20 -12.86
N PHE A 203 15.80 20.19 -12.06
CA PHE A 203 14.41 19.84 -11.72
C PHE A 203 13.64 21.01 -11.10
N VAL A 204 14.24 21.71 -10.12
CA VAL A 204 13.61 22.88 -9.50
C VAL A 204 13.53 24.06 -10.47
N GLN A 205 14.58 24.30 -11.27
CA GLN A 205 14.57 25.37 -12.29
C GLN A 205 13.39 25.23 -13.27
N HIS A 206 13.00 24.00 -13.62
CA HIS A 206 11.90 23.69 -14.52
C HIS A 206 10.54 23.51 -13.82
N GLY A 207 10.37 24.04 -12.60
CA GLY A 207 9.08 24.09 -11.92
C GLY A 207 8.83 23.00 -10.89
N GLY A 208 9.78 22.08 -10.70
CA GLY A 208 9.72 21.08 -9.64
C GLY A 208 9.81 21.69 -8.24
N MET A 209 9.31 20.94 -7.25
CA MET A 209 9.48 21.28 -5.84
C MET A 209 10.45 20.30 -5.17
N VAL A 210 11.42 20.81 -4.43
CA VAL A 210 12.26 20.00 -3.55
C VAL A 210 11.90 20.27 -2.09
N ILE A 211 11.71 19.21 -1.31
CA ILE A 211 11.50 19.28 0.14
C ILE A 211 12.62 18.50 0.83
N ALA A 212 13.35 19.15 1.73
CA ALA A 212 14.39 18.52 2.54
C ALA A 212 14.08 18.69 4.03
N ASP A 213 14.37 17.68 4.85
CA ASP A 213 14.22 17.73 6.32
C ASP A 213 15.47 18.25 7.03
N ARG A 214 16.63 18.18 6.40
CA ARG A 214 17.88 18.79 6.84
C ARG A 214 18.50 19.53 5.67
N VAL A 215 19.49 20.38 5.92
CA VAL A 215 20.24 21.03 4.83
C VAL A 215 20.90 19.95 3.98
N PRO A 216 20.50 19.78 2.71
CA PRO A 216 20.98 18.68 1.87
C PRO A 216 22.34 19.02 1.24
N GLY A 217 23.07 18.01 0.76
CA GLY A 217 24.29 18.20 -0.04
C GLY A 217 25.43 18.93 0.67
N VAL A 218 25.56 18.78 1.99
CA VAL A 218 26.68 19.33 2.79
C VAL A 218 27.95 18.48 2.69
N MET A 219 27.85 17.29 2.10
CA MET A 219 28.94 16.39 1.79
C MET A 219 28.86 15.93 0.33
N ASP A 220 30.00 15.50 -0.24
CA ASP A 220 30.03 14.80 -1.54
C ASP A 220 29.63 13.31 -1.40
N GLU A 221 29.63 12.56 -2.52
CA GLU A 221 29.29 11.13 -2.54
C GLU A 221 30.26 10.23 -1.77
N HIS A 222 31.44 10.76 -1.40
CA HIS A 222 32.43 10.09 -0.55
C HIS A 222 32.30 10.51 0.93
N CYS A 223 31.22 11.21 1.27
CA CYS A 223 30.95 11.78 2.59
C CYS A 223 32.02 12.76 3.07
N LYS A 224 32.77 13.39 2.15
CA LYS A 224 33.67 14.48 2.49
C LYS A 224 32.87 15.78 2.63
N SER A 225 33.05 16.48 3.74
CA SER A 225 32.39 17.77 3.97
C SER A 225 32.75 18.78 2.89
N LEU A 226 31.73 19.50 2.41
CA LEU A 226 31.88 20.61 1.49
C LEU A 226 31.93 21.94 2.26
N PRO A 227 32.62 22.97 1.75
CA PRO A 227 32.63 24.30 2.37
C PRO A 227 31.22 24.91 2.50
N CYS A 228 30.33 24.57 1.56
CA CYS A 228 28.92 24.92 1.60
C CYS A 228 28.09 23.82 0.93
N SER A 229 26.77 23.83 1.18
CA SER A 229 25.84 22.90 0.54
C SER A 229 25.90 23.01 -0.99
N SER A 230 25.93 21.88 -1.68
CA SER A 230 25.83 21.83 -3.15
C SER A 230 24.50 22.37 -3.69
N LEU A 231 23.48 22.46 -2.83
CA LEU A 231 22.15 23.01 -3.12
C LEU A 231 21.90 24.36 -2.42
N GLN A 232 22.94 25.04 -1.92
CA GLN A 232 22.81 26.27 -1.13
C GLN A 232 21.97 27.35 -1.84
N GLU A 233 22.09 27.53 -3.15
CA GLU A 233 21.37 28.57 -3.90
C GLU A 233 19.85 28.48 -3.77
N MET A 234 19.27 27.26 -3.78
CA MET A 234 17.82 27.08 -3.64
C MET A 234 17.38 27.06 -2.17
N PHE A 235 18.31 26.84 -1.24
CA PHE A 235 18.11 26.89 0.21
C PHE A 235 18.78 28.12 0.84
N SER A 236 18.88 29.23 0.10
CA SER A 236 19.62 30.43 0.53
C SER A 236 19.08 31.00 1.85
N ASP A 237 17.79 30.79 2.11
CA ASP A 237 17.20 30.92 3.43
C ASP A 237 16.67 29.56 3.89
N ALA A 238 17.47 28.85 4.68
CA ALA A 238 17.13 27.53 5.20
C ALA A 238 16.26 27.58 6.46
N ALA A 239 15.58 28.70 6.75
CA ALA A 239 14.64 28.80 7.85
C ALA A 239 13.56 27.71 7.76
N ARG A 240 13.19 27.17 8.92
CA ARG A 240 12.22 26.09 9.06
C ARG A 240 10.89 26.45 8.39
N LEU A 241 10.42 25.55 7.52
CA LEU A 241 9.19 25.65 6.72
C LEU A 241 9.15 26.80 5.70
N LYS A 242 10.27 27.51 5.48
CA LYS A 242 10.31 28.59 4.50
C LYS A 242 10.28 28.03 3.08
N VAL A 243 9.42 28.63 2.26
CA VAL A 243 9.31 28.31 0.83
C VAL A 243 10.17 29.28 0.03
N ASN A 244 11.28 28.79 -0.50
CA ASN A 244 12.18 29.54 -1.37
C ASN A 244 11.77 29.33 -2.83
N LYS A 245 11.84 30.40 -3.63
CA LYS A 245 11.71 30.31 -5.08
C LYS A 245 13.09 30.13 -5.70
N TYR A 246 13.21 29.18 -6.62
CA TYR A 246 14.44 28.96 -7.39
C TYR A 246 14.07 28.60 -8.83
N GLY A 247 14.44 29.45 -9.79
CA GLY A 247 13.91 29.37 -11.15
C GLY A 247 12.37 29.42 -11.15
N GLN A 248 11.72 28.45 -11.82
CA GLN A 248 10.26 28.35 -11.86
C GLN A 248 9.68 27.51 -10.71
N GLY A 249 10.53 26.82 -9.95
CA GLY A 249 10.14 25.88 -8.90
C GLY A 249 10.30 26.42 -7.49
N LYS A 250 10.29 25.50 -6.53
CA LYS A 250 10.32 25.80 -5.09
C LYS A 250 11.26 24.86 -4.34
N ALA A 251 11.86 25.35 -3.28
CA ALA A 251 12.63 24.57 -2.32
C ALA A 251 12.17 24.86 -0.90
N VAL A 252 11.99 23.83 -0.09
CA VAL A 252 11.47 23.93 1.29
C VAL A 252 12.33 23.12 2.25
N CYS A 253 12.84 23.75 3.30
CA CYS A 253 13.56 23.07 4.37
C CYS A 253 12.64 22.89 5.58
N LEU A 254 12.32 21.64 5.95
CA LEU A 254 11.46 21.33 7.10
C LEU A 254 12.24 21.39 8.42
N HIS A 255 13.56 21.24 8.38
CA HIS A 255 14.37 21.10 9.59
C HIS A 255 13.82 19.97 10.48
N ASP A 256 13.85 20.13 11.80
CA ASP A 256 13.32 19.22 12.81
C ASP A 256 11.77 19.14 12.88
N PHE A 257 11.04 19.72 11.92
CA PHE A 257 9.58 19.86 12.00
C PHE A 257 8.82 18.54 12.18
N LEU A 258 9.31 17.45 11.59
CA LEU A 258 8.66 16.14 11.63
C LEU A 258 9.30 15.13 12.60
N ASP A 259 10.29 15.53 13.40
CA ASP A 259 11.08 14.60 14.24
C ASP A 259 10.25 13.84 15.30
N ASP A 260 9.15 14.45 15.75
CA ASP A 260 8.19 13.93 16.73
C ASP A 260 6.90 13.40 16.05
N TYR A 261 6.83 13.38 14.71
CA TYR A 261 5.58 13.11 14.00
C TYR A 261 5.10 11.69 14.27
N VAL A 262 5.93 10.66 14.00
CA VAL A 262 5.52 9.25 14.08
C VAL A 262 5.45 8.76 15.52
N PHE A 263 6.58 8.77 16.23
CA PHE A 263 6.76 8.12 17.55
C PHE A 263 6.34 9.00 18.74
N SER A 264 5.57 10.07 18.50
CA SER A 264 5.01 10.89 19.58
C SER A 264 3.63 11.41 19.22
N LEU A 265 3.52 12.34 18.26
CA LEU A 265 2.25 12.99 17.96
C LEU A 265 1.25 12.02 17.34
N ARG A 266 1.67 11.27 16.32
CA ARG A 266 0.78 10.37 15.57
C ARG A 266 0.29 9.19 16.37
N MET A 267 1.16 8.57 17.19
CA MET A 267 0.75 7.49 18.09
C MET A 267 -0.42 7.91 19.01
N LYS A 268 -0.42 9.18 19.43
CA LYS A 268 -1.45 9.79 20.30
C LYS A 268 -2.60 10.45 19.53
N GLY A 269 -2.59 10.46 18.20
CA GLY A 269 -3.59 11.14 17.37
C GLY A 269 -3.53 12.68 17.45
N GLN A 270 -2.35 13.25 17.69
CA GLN A 270 -2.10 14.68 17.90
C GLN A 270 -1.32 15.36 16.75
N GLU A 271 -1.16 14.67 15.61
CA GLU A 271 -0.33 15.06 14.47
C GLU A 271 -1.02 16.00 13.45
N ALA A 272 -2.30 16.31 13.65
CA ALA A 272 -3.17 16.95 12.65
C ALA A 272 -2.63 18.29 12.11
N GLU A 273 -2.11 19.16 12.99
CA GLU A 273 -1.56 20.46 12.59
C GLU A 273 -0.35 20.30 11.65
N LYS A 274 0.56 19.39 11.97
CA LYS A 274 1.74 19.12 11.15
C LYS A 274 1.38 18.50 9.83
N ARG A 275 0.43 17.55 9.84
CA ARG A 275 -0.11 16.94 8.62
C ARG A 275 -0.71 18.00 7.68
N GLU A 276 -1.52 18.91 8.22
CA GLU A 276 -2.11 19.98 7.41
C GLU A 276 -1.04 20.91 6.84
N LYS A 277 0.00 21.23 7.64
CA LYS A 277 1.08 22.09 7.16
C LYS A 277 1.86 21.48 5.99
N ILE A 278 2.13 20.18 6.04
CA ILE A 278 2.77 19.47 4.92
C ILE A 278 1.84 19.40 3.71
N ARG A 279 0.53 19.19 3.92
CA ARG A 279 -0.46 19.23 2.84
C ARG A 279 -0.44 20.58 2.13
N GLU A 280 -0.53 21.69 2.86
CA GLU A 280 -0.45 23.06 2.30
C GLU A 280 0.81 23.25 1.43
N ILE A 281 1.96 22.78 1.90
CA ILE A 281 3.23 22.87 1.16
C ILE A 281 3.14 22.08 -0.16
N LEU A 282 2.64 20.85 -0.13
CA LEU A 282 2.47 20.01 -1.33
C LEU A 282 1.47 20.61 -2.32
N GLU A 283 0.42 21.29 -1.83
CA GLU A 283 -0.54 21.99 -2.70
C GLU A 283 0.11 23.09 -3.53
N LEU A 284 1.18 23.73 -3.03
CA LEU A 284 1.95 24.74 -3.80
C LEU A 284 2.68 24.14 -5.01
N ALA A 285 2.81 22.81 -5.09
CA ALA A 285 3.28 22.06 -6.26
C ALA A 285 2.12 21.49 -7.10
N GLY A 286 0.86 21.76 -6.71
CA GLY A 286 -0.32 21.20 -7.36
C GLY A 286 -0.42 19.69 -7.17
N VAL A 287 0.00 19.19 -6.01
CA VAL A 287 -0.18 17.80 -5.55
C VAL A 287 -1.19 17.81 -4.42
N LYS A 288 -2.29 17.06 -4.56
CA LYS A 288 -3.42 17.04 -3.64
C LYS A 288 -3.97 15.61 -3.52
N PRO A 289 -4.43 15.17 -2.34
CA PRO A 289 -5.03 13.86 -2.20
C PRO A 289 -6.35 13.77 -3.00
N LYS A 290 -6.62 12.60 -3.60
CA LYS A 290 -7.84 12.37 -4.39
C LYS A 290 -9.10 12.25 -3.53
N LEU A 291 -8.98 11.76 -2.30
CA LEU A 291 -10.10 11.58 -1.37
C LEU A 291 -9.74 12.10 0.01
N ARG A 292 -10.76 12.29 0.85
CA ARG A 292 -10.60 12.56 2.28
C ARG A 292 -11.42 11.58 3.11
N ILE A 293 -10.97 11.32 4.33
CA ILE A 293 -11.66 10.45 5.30
C ILE A 293 -11.94 11.31 6.52
N LEU A 294 -13.22 11.64 6.73
CA LEU A 294 -13.63 12.63 7.71
C LEU A 294 -14.30 11.97 8.91
N ASP A 295 -13.92 12.35 10.13
CA ASP A 295 -14.62 11.98 11.35
C ASP A 295 -16.00 12.67 11.46
N SER A 296 -16.75 12.38 12.52
CA SER A 296 -18.05 13.00 12.80
C SER A 296 -18.00 14.53 12.97
N ASN A 297 -16.82 15.08 13.25
CA ASN A 297 -16.57 16.52 13.36
C ASN A 297 -16.01 17.12 12.06
N SER A 298 -16.08 16.40 10.94
CA SER A 298 -15.56 16.82 9.63
C SER A 298 -14.04 17.09 9.59
N ARG A 299 -13.27 16.47 10.49
CA ARG A 299 -11.80 16.54 10.52
C ARG A 299 -11.21 15.29 9.88
N ASP A 300 -10.04 15.38 9.27
CA ASP A 300 -9.38 14.18 8.73
C ASP A 300 -9.08 13.19 9.84
N LEU A 301 -9.50 11.94 9.63
CA LEU A 301 -9.30 10.83 10.56
C LEU A 301 -7.81 10.54 10.80
N GLY A 302 -6.96 10.80 9.80
CA GLY A 302 -5.52 10.52 9.85
C GLY A 302 -5.18 9.04 10.00
N SER A 303 -3.89 8.74 10.11
CA SER A 303 -3.36 7.38 10.36
C SER A 303 -3.97 6.30 9.45
N THR A 304 -4.22 6.64 8.19
CA THR A 304 -4.88 5.76 7.22
C THR A 304 -4.19 5.95 5.88
N GLU A 305 -3.52 4.90 5.40
CA GLU A 305 -2.93 4.89 4.08
C GLU A 305 -4.05 4.81 3.02
N VAL A 306 -3.92 5.62 1.97
CA VAL A 306 -4.83 5.61 0.82
C VAL A 306 -4.04 5.26 -0.45
N VAL A 307 -4.48 4.24 -1.18
CA VAL A 307 -3.90 3.85 -2.47
C VAL A 307 -5.00 3.75 -3.52
N PHE A 308 -4.75 4.32 -4.70
CA PHE A 308 -5.63 4.15 -5.85
C PHE A 308 -5.07 3.14 -6.85
N PHE A 309 -5.97 2.33 -7.39
CA PHE A 309 -5.73 1.50 -8.57
C PHE A 309 -6.72 1.87 -9.66
N LYS A 310 -6.32 1.75 -10.93
CA LYS A 310 -7.16 2.02 -12.09
C LYS A 310 -7.17 0.84 -13.06
N ASN A 311 -8.34 0.47 -13.56
CA ASN A 311 -8.50 -0.55 -14.60
C ASN A 311 -9.58 -0.10 -15.60
N GLY A 312 -9.16 0.32 -16.79
CA GLY A 312 -10.06 1.01 -17.71
C GLY A 312 -10.62 2.29 -17.06
N GLU A 313 -11.94 2.41 -17.04
CA GLU A 313 -12.66 3.54 -16.45
C GLU A 313 -13.00 3.33 -14.96
N MET A 314 -12.70 2.15 -14.41
CA MET A 314 -12.87 1.84 -12.99
C MET A 314 -11.69 2.33 -12.17
N GLU A 315 -11.96 2.97 -11.03
CA GLU A 315 -10.97 3.30 -10.01
C GLU A 315 -11.27 2.55 -8.72
N TYR A 316 -10.24 2.09 -8.01
CA TYR A 316 -10.36 1.41 -6.72
C TYR A 316 -9.63 2.22 -5.65
N ALA A 317 -10.38 2.78 -4.71
CA ALA A 317 -9.84 3.45 -3.53
C ALA A 317 -9.63 2.43 -2.40
N CYS A 318 -8.37 2.15 -2.11
CA CYS A 318 -7.95 1.21 -1.07
C CYS A 318 -7.52 1.99 0.18
N LEU A 319 -8.16 1.72 1.31
CA LEU A 319 -7.86 2.38 2.59
C LEU A 319 -7.26 1.34 3.53
N LEU A 320 -6.21 1.68 4.28
CA LEU A 320 -5.63 0.80 5.28
C LEU A 320 -5.33 1.59 6.55
N LYS A 321 -6.12 1.35 7.61
CA LYS A 321 -5.92 2.00 8.90
C LYS A 321 -4.68 1.41 9.56
N ASP A 322 -3.76 2.28 9.96
CA ASP A 322 -2.55 1.87 10.65
C ASP A 322 -2.90 1.21 11.99
N TYR A 323 -2.01 0.35 12.47
CA TYR A 323 -2.10 -0.38 13.73
C TYR A 323 -1.23 0.24 14.84
N LEU A 324 -0.32 1.17 14.51
CA LEU A 324 0.68 1.71 15.44
C LEU A 324 0.12 2.78 16.39
N THR A 325 -1.10 3.26 16.16
CA THR A 325 -1.73 4.23 17.04
C THR A 325 -2.08 3.59 18.39
N GLU A 326 -2.05 4.35 19.48
CA GLU A 326 -2.45 3.86 20.81
C GLU A 326 -3.93 3.47 20.83
N ASP A 327 -4.77 4.27 20.17
CA ASP A 327 -6.18 4.01 19.97
C ASP A 327 -6.41 3.25 18.65
N ASN A 328 -6.71 1.96 18.77
CA ASN A 328 -7.07 1.07 17.65
C ASN A 328 -8.59 0.78 17.60
N SER A 329 -9.41 1.50 18.38
CA SER A 329 -10.86 1.30 18.43
C SER A 329 -11.50 1.58 17.06
N GLU A 330 -12.66 0.97 16.81
CA GLU A 330 -13.42 1.22 15.60
C GLU A 330 -13.94 2.66 15.59
N LYS A 331 -13.61 3.40 14.53
CA LYS A 331 -14.05 4.78 14.31
C LYS A 331 -15.00 4.84 13.13
N GLU A 332 -16.12 5.53 13.34
CA GLU A 332 -17.03 5.90 12.26
C GLU A 332 -16.50 7.14 11.53
N ALA A 333 -16.52 7.10 10.21
CA ALA A 333 -16.05 8.16 9.35
C ALA A 333 -16.85 8.18 8.04
N THR A 334 -16.62 9.23 7.25
CA THR A 334 -17.16 9.35 5.89
C THR A 334 -16.01 9.48 4.90
N VAL A 335 -16.00 8.64 3.87
CA VAL A 335 -15.08 8.79 2.74
C VAL A 335 -15.70 9.74 1.74
N VAL A 336 -14.96 10.78 1.36
CA VAL A 336 -15.37 11.76 0.34
C VAL A 336 -14.51 11.55 -0.91
N PHE A 337 -15.14 11.07 -1.97
CA PHE A 337 -14.50 10.68 -3.24
C PHE A 337 -14.24 11.90 -4.15
N PRO A 338 -13.31 11.79 -5.14
CA PRO A 338 -12.95 12.91 -6.01
C PRO A 338 -14.11 13.39 -6.90
N ARG A 339 -15.01 12.48 -7.26
CA ARG A 339 -16.13 12.69 -8.19
C ARG A 339 -17.32 11.82 -7.80
N GLU A 340 -18.47 12.14 -8.37
CA GLU A 340 -19.63 11.26 -8.34
C GLU A 340 -19.35 10.00 -9.19
N ALA A 341 -19.73 8.85 -8.66
CA ALA A 341 -19.58 7.53 -9.30
C ALA A 341 -20.54 6.53 -8.65
N HIS A 342 -20.74 5.38 -9.28
CA HIS A 342 -21.38 4.24 -8.63
C HIS A 342 -20.39 3.65 -7.61
N ILE A 343 -20.65 3.87 -6.32
CA ILE A 343 -19.74 3.49 -5.24
C ILE A 343 -20.09 2.11 -4.68
N TYR A 344 -19.11 1.21 -4.68
CA TYR A 344 -19.24 -0.13 -4.10
C TYR A 344 -18.22 -0.34 -2.98
N ASP A 345 -18.65 -0.76 -1.78
CA ASP A 345 -17.78 -1.39 -0.78
C ASP A 345 -17.59 -2.86 -1.17
N VAL A 346 -16.43 -3.16 -1.75
CA VAL A 346 -16.11 -4.48 -2.31
C VAL A 346 -15.98 -5.53 -1.21
N ARG A 347 -15.42 -5.15 -0.05
CA ARG A 347 -15.28 -6.07 1.11
C ARG A 347 -16.61 -6.25 1.81
N GLY A 348 -17.34 -5.15 2.01
CA GLY A 348 -18.65 -5.11 2.67
C GLY A 348 -19.81 -5.61 1.81
N ASN A 349 -19.57 -5.90 0.53
CA ASN A 349 -20.58 -6.35 -0.42
C ASN A 349 -21.77 -5.39 -0.53
N LYS A 350 -21.50 -4.09 -0.58
CA LYS A 350 -22.52 -3.05 -0.48
C LYS A 350 -22.41 -2.02 -1.59
N TYR A 351 -23.52 -1.74 -2.25
CA TYR A 351 -23.66 -0.65 -3.21
C TYR A 351 -24.23 0.59 -2.50
N HIS A 352 -23.58 1.74 -2.68
CA HIS A 352 -23.95 3.01 -2.05
C HIS A 352 -24.73 3.95 -2.99
N GLY A 353 -24.97 3.53 -4.24
CA GLY A 353 -25.61 4.37 -5.25
C GLY A 353 -24.61 5.19 -6.07
N LEU A 354 -25.15 5.99 -6.98
CA LEU A 354 -24.43 7.08 -7.64
C LEU A 354 -24.27 8.23 -6.64
N CYS A 355 -23.08 8.39 -6.08
CA CYS A 355 -22.82 9.39 -5.05
C CYS A 355 -21.34 9.77 -4.99
N LYS A 356 -21.03 10.78 -4.16
CA LYS A 356 -19.66 11.25 -3.91
C LYS A 356 -19.12 10.86 -2.53
N GLN A 357 -19.91 10.20 -1.70
CA GLN A 357 -19.51 9.86 -0.33
C GLN A 357 -20.11 8.54 0.14
N ALA A 358 -19.37 7.83 0.99
CA ALA A 358 -19.84 6.61 1.64
C ALA A 358 -19.44 6.57 3.12
N PRO A 359 -20.32 6.08 4.01
CA PRO A 359 -19.94 5.83 5.40
C PRO A 359 -18.93 4.69 5.48
N VAL A 360 -17.99 4.80 6.41
CA VAL A 360 -16.99 3.76 6.66
C VAL A 360 -16.76 3.60 8.16
N LYS A 361 -16.48 2.35 8.56
CA LYS A 361 -15.98 2.02 9.89
C LYS A 361 -14.55 1.50 9.74
N LEU A 362 -13.62 2.04 10.51
CA LEU A 362 -12.19 1.72 10.47
C LEU A 362 -11.66 1.47 11.87
N SER A 363 -11.14 0.28 12.12
CA SER A 363 -10.31 -0.05 13.29
C SER A 363 -8.86 -0.28 12.89
N GLY A 364 -7.96 -0.26 13.87
CA GLY A 364 -6.53 -0.46 13.62
C GLY A 364 -6.22 -1.76 12.88
N GLY A 365 -5.44 -1.69 11.81
CA GLY A 365 -5.11 -2.83 10.96
C GLY A 365 -6.17 -3.22 9.92
N GLN A 366 -7.30 -2.50 9.85
CA GLN A 366 -8.39 -2.83 8.95
C GLN A 366 -8.21 -2.18 7.57
N ALA A 367 -8.44 -2.98 6.51
CA ALA A 367 -8.48 -2.51 5.13
C ALA A 367 -9.92 -2.21 4.66
N LYS A 368 -10.08 -1.32 3.68
CA LYS A 368 -11.31 -1.15 2.91
C LYS A 368 -10.96 -1.03 1.44
N VAL A 369 -11.85 -1.51 0.57
CA VAL A 369 -11.70 -1.39 -0.88
C VAL A 369 -13.02 -0.88 -1.43
N PHE A 370 -12.99 0.34 -1.94
CA PHE A 370 -14.12 0.93 -2.65
C PHE A 370 -13.86 0.91 -4.15
N ALA A 371 -14.84 0.51 -4.94
CA ALA A 371 -14.81 0.71 -6.39
C ALA A 371 -15.65 1.94 -6.77
N LEU A 372 -15.08 2.78 -7.62
CA LEU A 372 -15.72 3.95 -8.23
C LEU A 372 -15.99 3.60 -9.70
N SER A 373 -17.22 3.16 -9.97
CA SER A 373 -17.63 2.71 -11.30
C SER A 373 -18.36 3.81 -12.08
N PRO A 374 -18.16 3.92 -13.41
CA PRO A 374 -18.95 4.80 -14.25
C PRO A 374 -20.35 4.25 -14.59
N TYR A 375 -20.68 3.02 -14.17
CA TYR A 375 -21.95 2.34 -14.43
C TYR A 375 -22.39 1.47 -13.24
N GLU A 376 -23.69 1.17 -13.16
CA GLU A 376 -24.24 0.20 -12.22
C GLU A 376 -24.17 -1.22 -12.77
N VAL A 377 -23.56 -2.14 -12.02
CA VAL A 377 -23.70 -3.58 -12.30
C VAL A 377 -25.07 -4.07 -11.82
N THR A 378 -25.93 -4.41 -12.78
CA THR A 378 -27.32 -4.82 -12.54
C THR A 378 -27.45 -6.32 -12.35
N GLY A 379 -26.54 -7.12 -12.90
CA GLY A 379 -26.59 -8.57 -12.79
C GLY A 379 -25.40 -9.31 -13.41
N LEU A 380 -25.54 -10.63 -13.46
CA LEU A 380 -24.59 -11.55 -14.06
C LEU A 380 -25.37 -12.63 -14.81
N GLU A 381 -24.97 -12.91 -16.04
CA GLU A 381 -25.48 -14.03 -16.81
C GLU A 381 -24.42 -15.14 -16.85
N LEU A 382 -24.87 -16.38 -16.65
CA LEU A 382 -24.04 -17.58 -16.72
C LEU A 382 -24.73 -18.59 -17.62
N SER A 383 -24.04 -19.05 -18.66
CA SER A 383 -24.52 -20.10 -19.57
C SER A 383 -23.56 -21.29 -19.59
N LEU A 384 -24.11 -22.49 -19.71
CA LEU A 384 -23.39 -23.74 -19.90
C LEU A 384 -23.55 -24.22 -21.35
N ASP A 385 -22.61 -25.01 -21.86
CA ASP A 385 -22.75 -25.64 -23.18
C ASP A 385 -23.70 -26.85 -23.16
N LYS A 386 -23.77 -27.56 -22.02
CA LYS A 386 -24.64 -28.72 -21.80
C LYS A 386 -25.26 -28.72 -20.40
N GLU A 387 -26.31 -29.53 -20.23
CA GLU A 387 -26.98 -29.75 -18.93
C GLU A 387 -26.55 -31.05 -18.24
N THR A 388 -25.91 -31.97 -18.97
CA THR A 388 -25.42 -33.27 -18.48
C THR A 388 -24.01 -33.53 -19.00
N TYR A 389 -23.16 -34.05 -18.12
CA TYR A 389 -21.76 -34.36 -18.40
C TYR A 389 -21.40 -35.72 -17.80
N CYS A 390 -20.43 -36.41 -18.40
CA CYS A 390 -19.83 -37.58 -17.81
C CYS A 390 -18.66 -37.20 -16.89
N ARG A 391 -18.29 -38.09 -15.96
CA ARG A 391 -17.01 -37.99 -15.24
C ARG A 391 -15.84 -37.87 -16.23
N GLY A 392 -14.93 -36.92 -15.99
CA GLY A 392 -13.85 -36.64 -16.93
C GLY A 392 -14.21 -35.70 -18.07
N ASP A 393 -15.45 -35.23 -18.18
CA ASP A 393 -15.80 -34.22 -19.17
C ASP A 393 -15.31 -32.83 -18.79
N ALA A 394 -15.17 -32.00 -19.82
CA ALA A 394 -14.87 -30.59 -19.70
C ALA A 394 -16.20 -29.80 -19.71
N VAL A 395 -16.52 -29.13 -18.61
CA VAL A 395 -17.71 -28.25 -18.52
C VAL A 395 -17.32 -26.86 -19.00
N SER A 396 -17.90 -26.44 -20.12
CA SER A 396 -17.63 -25.12 -20.71
C SER A 396 -18.74 -24.15 -20.35
N TYR A 397 -18.36 -22.92 -20.02
CA TYR A 397 -19.30 -21.90 -19.60
C TYR A 397 -18.87 -20.51 -20.05
N LYS A 398 -19.87 -19.65 -20.21
CA LYS A 398 -19.71 -18.23 -20.52
C LYS A 398 -20.37 -17.39 -19.45
N LEU A 399 -19.71 -16.28 -19.13
CA LEU A 399 -20.13 -15.28 -18.16
C LEU A 399 -20.24 -13.94 -18.87
N ASP A 400 -21.33 -13.24 -18.64
CA ASP A 400 -21.53 -11.86 -19.11
C ASP A 400 -22.01 -10.99 -17.94
N ILE A 401 -21.29 -9.89 -17.69
CA ILE A 401 -21.68 -8.89 -16.70
C ILE A 401 -22.80 -8.04 -17.30
N LEU A 402 -23.90 -7.90 -16.56
CA LEU A 402 -25.00 -7.02 -16.95
C LEU A 402 -24.85 -5.70 -16.20
N ALA A 403 -24.94 -4.59 -16.93
CA ALA A 403 -24.84 -3.25 -16.39
C ALA A 403 -25.70 -2.27 -17.20
N ASP A 404 -25.89 -1.06 -16.68
CA ASP A 404 -26.55 0.05 -17.39
C ASP A 404 -25.64 0.75 -18.44
N SER A 405 -24.48 0.14 -18.75
CA SER A 405 -23.56 0.55 -19.81
C SER A 405 -23.24 -0.61 -20.75
N LYS A 406 -22.92 -0.29 -22.01
CA LYS A 406 -22.43 -1.27 -23.01
C LYS A 406 -20.90 -1.41 -23.03
N ALA A 407 -20.18 -0.36 -22.64
CA ALA A 407 -18.72 -0.35 -22.65
C ALA A 407 -18.21 -0.62 -21.23
N LEU A 408 -17.93 -1.88 -20.95
CA LEU A 408 -17.51 -2.32 -19.62
C LEU A 408 -15.98 -2.38 -19.51
N SER A 409 -15.46 -2.02 -18.34
CA SER A 409 -14.07 -2.31 -17.98
C SER A 409 -13.94 -3.76 -17.53
N ALA A 410 -12.71 -4.24 -17.28
CA ALA A 410 -12.52 -5.61 -16.84
C ALA A 410 -13.09 -5.85 -15.43
N HIS A 411 -13.87 -6.92 -15.28
CA HIS A 411 -14.42 -7.36 -14.00
C HIS A 411 -13.72 -8.64 -13.53
N THR A 412 -13.64 -8.84 -12.21
CA THR A 412 -13.22 -10.13 -11.65
C THR A 412 -14.45 -10.92 -11.27
N VAL A 413 -14.49 -12.21 -11.62
CA VAL A 413 -15.57 -13.13 -11.25
C VAL A 413 -15.01 -14.32 -10.50
N ARG A 414 -15.59 -14.63 -9.34
CA ARG A 414 -15.31 -15.83 -8.56
C ARG A 414 -16.19 -16.96 -9.05
N ILE A 415 -15.58 -18.07 -9.44
CA ILE A 415 -16.26 -19.31 -9.80
C ILE A 415 -16.10 -20.33 -8.68
N GLU A 416 -17.22 -20.93 -8.30
CA GLU A 416 -17.29 -22.00 -7.30
C GLU A 416 -18.19 -23.11 -7.80
N LEU A 417 -17.76 -24.35 -7.61
CA LEU A 417 -18.55 -25.52 -7.91
C LEU A 417 -19.09 -26.12 -6.62
N VAL A 418 -20.39 -26.36 -6.56
CA VAL A 418 -21.08 -26.93 -5.40
C VAL A 418 -21.58 -28.33 -5.74
N ASN A 419 -21.20 -29.30 -4.91
CA ASN A 419 -21.53 -30.70 -5.11
C ASN A 419 -22.98 -31.04 -4.69
N PRO A 420 -23.45 -32.28 -4.95
CA PRO A 420 -24.78 -32.73 -4.54
C PRO A 420 -25.04 -32.65 -3.03
N GLU A 421 -23.99 -32.70 -2.21
CA GLU A 421 -24.06 -32.52 -0.76
C GLU A 421 -24.07 -31.04 -0.32
N ASN A 422 -24.23 -30.09 -1.26
CA ASN A 422 -24.23 -28.65 -0.99
C ASN A 422 -22.90 -28.11 -0.42
N LYS A 423 -21.79 -28.80 -0.68
CA LYS A 423 -20.42 -28.37 -0.30
C LYS A 423 -19.70 -27.75 -1.48
N THR A 424 -19.03 -26.63 -1.24
CA THR A 424 -18.16 -26.00 -2.24
C THR A 424 -16.89 -26.82 -2.42
N VAL A 425 -16.60 -27.23 -3.65
CA VAL A 425 -15.44 -28.03 -4.01
C VAL A 425 -14.27 -27.11 -4.38
N ARG A 426 -13.38 -26.91 -3.40
CA ARG A 426 -12.33 -25.87 -3.44
C ARG A 426 -11.38 -25.97 -4.64
N HIS A 427 -11.03 -27.18 -5.10
CA HIS A 427 -10.06 -27.35 -6.17
C HIS A 427 -10.61 -26.93 -7.55
N TYR A 428 -11.93 -26.80 -7.71
CA TYR A 428 -12.54 -26.21 -8.91
C TYR A 428 -12.71 -24.69 -8.80
N SER A 429 -12.57 -24.11 -7.61
CA SER A 429 -12.80 -22.68 -7.43
C SER A 429 -11.66 -21.87 -8.03
N LYS A 430 -12.00 -20.86 -8.84
CA LYS A 430 -11.01 -19.98 -9.47
C LYS A 430 -11.54 -18.56 -9.63
N ASN A 431 -10.63 -17.62 -9.84
CA ASN A 431 -10.97 -16.24 -10.15
C ASN A 431 -10.70 -16.01 -11.63
N LEU A 432 -11.70 -15.55 -12.37
CA LEU A 432 -11.62 -15.21 -13.78
C LEU A 432 -11.57 -13.70 -13.96
N LEU A 433 -10.94 -13.26 -15.04
CA LEU A 433 -11.00 -11.89 -15.51
C LEU A 433 -11.97 -11.86 -16.69
N ALA A 434 -13.07 -11.12 -16.55
CA ALA A 434 -14.02 -10.86 -17.61
C ALA A 434 -13.60 -9.58 -18.32
N GLU A 435 -12.79 -9.73 -19.38
CA GLU A 435 -12.33 -8.61 -20.20
C GLU A 435 -13.53 -8.00 -20.92
N ASN A 436 -13.69 -6.68 -20.81
CA ASN A 436 -14.86 -5.96 -21.33
C ASN A 436 -16.21 -6.52 -20.85
N GLY A 437 -16.24 -7.07 -19.63
CA GLY A 437 -17.45 -7.60 -19.01
C GLY A 437 -17.88 -8.98 -19.51
N SER A 438 -17.06 -9.71 -20.27
CA SER A 438 -17.38 -11.09 -20.69
C SER A 438 -16.16 -12.01 -20.54
N CYS A 439 -16.40 -13.29 -20.23
CA CYS A 439 -15.38 -14.32 -20.42
C CYS A 439 -15.98 -15.71 -20.64
N SER A 440 -15.20 -16.58 -21.28
CA SER A 440 -15.49 -18.00 -21.37
C SER A 440 -14.38 -18.80 -20.70
N ALA A 441 -14.75 -19.90 -20.06
CA ALA A 441 -13.80 -20.77 -19.42
C ALA A 441 -14.32 -22.20 -19.37
N THR A 442 -13.39 -23.12 -19.13
CA THR A 442 -13.69 -24.53 -18.97
C THR A 442 -13.22 -24.99 -17.59
N LEU A 443 -13.95 -25.93 -16.97
CA LEU A 443 -13.47 -26.71 -15.84
C LEU A 443 -13.40 -28.19 -16.24
N GLN A 444 -12.39 -28.88 -15.78
CA GLN A 444 -12.18 -30.29 -16.10
C GLN A 444 -12.69 -31.13 -14.93
N LEU A 445 -13.74 -31.93 -15.12
CA LEU A 445 -14.25 -32.79 -14.06
C LEU A 445 -13.26 -33.94 -13.77
N SER A 446 -13.12 -34.29 -12.51
CA SER A 446 -12.32 -35.43 -12.07
C SER A 446 -13.03 -36.74 -12.47
N LEU A 447 -12.23 -37.78 -12.73
CA LEU A 447 -12.73 -39.09 -13.16
C LEU A 447 -13.56 -39.81 -12.08
N ASN A 448 -13.48 -39.36 -10.83
CA ASN A 448 -14.13 -39.95 -9.67
C ASN A 448 -15.21 -39.04 -9.04
N GLU A 449 -15.72 -38.04 -9.78
CA GLU A 449 -16.72 -37.13 -9.23
C GLU A 449 -18.00 -37.82 -8.77
N GLN A 450 -18.65 -37.25 -7.76
CA GLN A 450 -19.96 -37.74 -7.32
C GLN A 450 -21.00 -37.56 -8.45
N GLN A 451 -21.77 -38.61 -8.74
CA GLN A 451 -22.91 -38.50 -9.66
C GLN A 451 -24.04 -37.69 -9.01
N GLY A 452 -24.84 -37.02 -9.84
CA GLY A 452 -26.00 -36.26 -9.41
C GLY A 452 -25.95 -34.80 -9.82
N LYS A 453 -26.72 -33.96 -9.11
CA LYS A 453 -26.89 -32.54 -9.47
C LYS A 453 -25.81 -31.67 -8.84
N TRP A 454 -25.09 -30.96 -9.69
CA TRP A 454 -24.04 -30.01 -9.35
C TRP A 454 -24.47 -28.59 -9.69
N ARG A 455 -23.91 -27.60 -9.00
CA ARG A 455 -24.20 -26.18 -9.25
C ARG A 455 -22.92 -25.39 -9.47
N LEU A 456 -22.83 -24.76 -10.63
CA LEU A 456 -21.81 -23.79 -10.96
C LEU A 456 -22.30 -22.41 -10.51
N ARG A 457 -21.62 -21.82 -9.52
CA ARG A 457 -21.92 -20.50 -8.99
C ARG A 457 -20.85 -19.51 -9.46
N ALA A 458 -21.32 -18.37 -9.93
CA ALA A 458 -20.48 -17.23 -10.28
C ALA A 458 -20.85 -16.03 -9.41
N ARG A 459 -19.85 -15.29 -8.95
CA ARG A 459 -20.01 -14.02 -8.22
C ARG A 459 -19.12 -12.95 -8.83
N GLU A 460 -19.72 -11.86 -9.31
CA GLU A 460 -18.97 -10.67 -9.72
C GLU A 460 -18.43 -9.96 -8.46
N LEU A 461 -17.13 -9.67 -8.42
CA LEU A 461 -16.44 -9.30 -7.17
C LEU A 461 -16.81 -7.91 -6.66
N ILE A 462 -17.06 -6.94 -7.55
CA ILE A 462 -17.26 -5.53 -7.19
C ILE A 462 -18.65 -5.33 -6.56
N SER A 463 -19.68 -5.76 -7.26
CA SER A 463 -21.08 -5.62 -6.89
C SER A 463 -21.59 -6.76 -6.00
N GLY A 464 -20.91 -7.90 -6.05
CA GLY A 464 -21.33 -9.13 -5.37
C GLY A 464 -22.53 -9.84 -5.97
N LYS A 465 -23.04 -9.38 -7.12
CA LYS A 465 -24.11 -10.05 -7.85
C LYS A 465 -23.69 -11.47 -8.20
N THR A 466 -24.63 -12.39 -8.13
CA THR A 466 -24.38 -13.81 -8.37
C THR A 466 -25.27 -14.35 -9.48
N ALA A 467 -24.78 -15.40 -10.13
CA ALA A 467 -25.54 -16.24 -11.05
C ALA A 467 -25.22 -17.70 -10.74
N GLU A 468 -26.18 -18.59 -10.96
CA GLU A 468 -26.00 -20.01 -10.71
C GLU A 468 -26.65 -20.82 -11.85
N LYS A 469 -25.98 -21.89 -12.27
CA LYS A 469 -26.52 -22.89 -13.20
C LYS A 469 -26.32 -24.28 -12.63
N THR A 470 -27.32 -25.12 -12.82
CA THR A 470 -27.29 -26.53 -12.40
C THR A 470 -26.99 -27.40 -13.60
N PHE A 471 -26.19 -28.45 -13.40
CA PHE A 471 -25.97 -29.52 -14.37
C PHE A 471 -25.90 -30.87 -13.65
N SER A 472 -26.04 -31.96 -14.39
CA SER A 472 -25.92 -33.33 -13.88
C SER A 472 -24.58 -33.94 -14.27
N ILE A 473 -23.99 -34.72 -13.35
CA ILE A 473 -22.88 -35.62 -13.66
C ILE A 473 -23.41 -37.06 -13.63
N GLU A 474 -23.19 -37.78 -14.73
CA GLU A 474 -23.53 -39.19 -14.93
C GLU A 474 -22.29 -40.10 -14.91
#